data_AF-A0A710H6L2-F1
#
_entry.id   AF-A0A710H6L2-F1
#
_cell.length_a   1.000
_cell.length_b   1.000
_cell.length_c   1.000
_cell.angle_alpha   90.00
_cell.angle_beta   90.00
_cell.angle_gamma   90.00
#
_symmetry.space_group_name_H-M   'P 1'
#
loop_
_entity.id
_entity.type
_entity.pdbx_description
1 polymer ?
#
loop_
_entity_poly.entity_id
_entity_poly.type
_entity_poly.pdbx_seq_one_letter_code
_entity_poly.pdbx_strand_id
1 'polypeptide(L)'
;MSEFGFASWNSQGKKNNYGIKPSMVLGRSSVASFSQSGNWSFTLRAGYVLKYIQAPIENVNTGLRRKFTISGGTITCTAASTTQFETNTEPAIAAVIVFYQEKA
;
A
#
# COMPACT_ATOMS: atom_id res chain seq x y z
N MET A 1 -8.86 8.00 30.85
CA MET A 1 -7.45 7.64 30.69
C MET A 1 -7.02 7.98 29.26
N SER A 2 -5.96 8.76 29.10
CA SER A 2 -5.44 9.19 27.79
C SER A 2 -4.53 8.12 27.20
N GLU A 3 -4.96 7.47 26.12
CA GLU A 3 -4.18 6.46 25.39
C GLU A 3 -3.67 7.05 24.07
N PHE A 4 -2.57 7.77 24.20
CA PHE A 4 -1.55 8.12 23.19
C PHE A 4 -2.02 8.46 21.76
N GLY A 5 -2.40 9.72 21.55
CA GLY A 5 -2.51 10.33 20.22
C GLY A 5 -3.14 11.74 20.24
N PHE A 6 -2.80 12.59 19.27
CA PHE A 6 -3.51 13.85 19.02
C PHE A 6 -4.92 13.51 18.49
N ALA A 7 -5.91 13.56 19.37
CA ALA A 7 -7.31 13.40 19.00
C ALA A 7 -7.95 14.79 18.99
N SER A 8 -8.17 15.33 17.80
CA SER A 8 -9.07 16.47 17.63
C SER A 8 -10.50 15.94 17.54
N TRP A 9 -11.42 16.61 18.22
CA TRP A 9 -12.84 16.27 18.28
C TRP A 9 -13.66 17.48 17.82
N ASN A 10 -14.80 17.25 17.17
CA ASN A 10 -15.77 18.31 16.89
C ASN A 10 -16.63 18.60 18.14
N SER A 11 -17.46 19.64 18.08
CA SER A 11 -18.36 20.06 19.18
C SER A 11 -19.37 19.00 19.62
N GLN A 12 -19.56 17.94 18.84
CA GLN A 12 -20.45 16.81 19.13
C GLN A 12 -19.69 15.59 19.69
N GLY A 13 -18.41 15.73 20.04
CA GLY A 13 -17.59 14.64 20.58
C GLY A 13 -17.26 13.57 19.54
N LYS A 14 -17.30 13.87 18.24
CA LYS A 14 -16.83 12.97 17.18
C LYS A 14 -15.39 13.28 16.83
N LYS A 15 -14.57 12.25 16.62
CA LYS A 15 -13.20 12.43 16.10
C LYS A 15 -13.26 13.21 14.80
N ASN A 16 -12.49 14.29 14.69
CA ASN A 16 -12.34 15.08 13.48
C ASN A 16 -10.88 15.10 12.97
N ASN A 17 -10.01 14.25 13.52
CA ASN A 17 -8.66 14.09 13.01
C ASN A 17 -8.67 13.16 11.79
N TYR A 18 -8.86 13.73 10.61
CA TYR A 18 -8.88 12.98 9.34
C TYR A 18 -7.48 12.73 8.76
N GLY A 19 -6.41 13.29 9.35
CA GLY A 19 -5.07 13.25 8.78
C GLY A 19 -4.23 12.01 9.14
N ILE A 20 -4.60 11.27 10.18
CA ILE A 20 -3.76 10.19 10.73
C ILE A 20 -4.57 8.92 10.88
N LYS A 21 -4.39 8.00 9.92
CA LYS A 21 -5.05 6.70 9.87
C LYS A 21 -4.12 5.63 10.45
N PRO A 22 -4.51 4.93 11.54
CA PRO A 22 -3.70 3.84 12.06
C PRO A 22 -3.54 2.72 11.03
N SER A 23 -2.29 2.36 10.74
CA SER A 23 -1.91 1.27 9.85
C SER A 23 -0.99 0.30 10.57
N MET A 24 -1.07 -0.99 10.21
CA MET A 24 -0.20 -2.04 10.73
C MET A 24 0.52 -2.71 9.57
N VAL A 25 1.85 -2.70 9.58
CA VAL A 25 2.67 -3.41 8.58
C VAL A 25 2.45 -4.92 8.72
N LEU A 26 2.17 -5.58 7.61
CA LEU A 26 1.98 -7.02 7.50
C LEU A 26 3.24 -7.73 7.02
N GLY A 27 4.05 -7.04 6.19
CA GLY A 27 5.28 -7.60 5.65
C GLY A 27 5.93 -6.68 4.63
N ARG A 28 7.08 -7.11 4.12
CA ARG A 28 7.81 -6.44 3.05
C ARG A 28 8.37 -7.44 2.05
N SER A 29 8.48 -7.03 0.78
CA SER A 29 9.13 -7.83 -0.27
C SER A 29 9.97 -6.93 -1.16
N SER A 30 11.17 -7.35 -1.48
CA SER A 30 11.96 -6.69 -2.52
C SER A 30 11.47 -7.13 -3.90
N VAL A 31 11.45 -6.20 -4.85
CA VAL A 31 11.23 -6.46 -6.27
C VAL A 31 12.43 -5.93 -7.05
N ALA A 32 12.93 -6.73 -7.98
CA ALA A 32 14.05 -6.35 -8.82
C ALA A 32 13.62 -5.34 -9.90
N SER A 33 14.58 -4.59 -10.46
CA SER A 33 14.35 -3.73 -11.62
C SER A 33 13.70 -4.51 -12.75
N PHE A 34 12.71 -3.89 -13.39
CA PHE A 34 11.99 -4.40 -14.55
C PHE A 34 11.17 -5.69 -14.35
N SER A 35 11.22 -6.33 -13.17
CA SER A 35 10.29 -7.41 -12.83
C SER A 35 8.86 -6.87 -12.76
N GLN A 36 7.90 -7.56 -13.36
CA GLN A 36 6.49 -7.14 -13.42
C GLN A 36 5.52 -8.17 -12.85
N SER A 37 6.02 -9.19 -12.16
CA SER A 37 5.21 -10.28 -11.61
C SER A 37 5.44 -10.44 -10.10
N GLY A 38 4.37 -10.75 -9.38
CA GLY A 38 4.44 -11.08 -7.96
C GLY A 38 3.08 -11.48 -7.39
N ASN A 39 3.10 -12.24 -6.30
CA ASN A 39 1.90 -12.63 -5.58
C ASN A 39 2.22 -12.74 -4.09
N TRP A 40 1.42 -12.08 -3.26
CA TRP A 40 1.58 -12.08 -1.81
C TRP A 40 0.21 -12.19 -1.14
N SER A 41 0.14 -12.94 -0.05
CA SER A 41 -1.09 -13.17 0.70
C SER A 41 -0.86 -12.99 2.19
N PHE A 42 -1.82 -12.36 2.85
CA PHE A 42 -1.79 -12.03 4.27
C PHE A 42 -3.13 -12.34 4.92
N THR A 43 -3.09 -12.76 6.18
CA THR A 43 -4.29 -12.81 7.03
C THR A 43 -4.60 -11.40 7.52
N LEU A 44 -5.83 -10.94 7.28
CA LEU A 44 -6.29 -9.62 7.72
C LEU A 44 -7.13 -9.74 8.99
N ARG A 45 -7.05 -8.71 9.84
CA ARG A 45 -7.98 -8.56 10.96
C ARG A 45 -9.38 -8.25 10.42
N ALA A 46 -10.42 -8.75 11.09
CA ALA A 46 -11.80 -8.45 10.73
C ALA A 46 -12.06 -6.93 10.68
N GLY A 47 -12.64 -6.46 9.58
CA GLY A 47 -12.91 -5.03 9.33
C GLY A 47 -11.71 -4.22 8.80
N TYR A 48 -10.62 -4.88 8.41
CA TYR A 48 -9.44 -4.25 7.81
C TYR A 48 -9.32 -4.60 6.33
N VAL A 49 -8.67 -3.70 5.58
CA VAL A 49 -8.34 -3.86 4.16
C VAL A 49 -6.83 -3.87 3.97
N LEU A 50 -6.37 -4.67 3.00
CA LEU A 50 -4.97 -4.70 2.57
C LEU A 50 -4.64 -3.48 1.71
N LYS A 51 -3.48 -2.90 1.92
CA LYS A 51 -2.87 -1.86 1.09
C LYS A 51 -1.37 -2.10 0.94
N TYR A 52 -0.77 -1.38 0.01
CA TYR A 52 0.68 -1.40 -0.21
C TYR A 52 1.23 -0.01 -0.48
N ILE A 53 2.53 0.16 -0.25
CA ILE A 53 3.32 1.28 -0.74
C ILE A 53 4.54 0.71 -1.46
N GLN A 54 4.84 1.22 -2.66
CA GLN A 54 6.12 1.00 -3.31
C GLN A 54 7.12 2.04 -2.79
N ALA A 55 8.25 1.58 -2.22
CA ALA A 55 9.37 2.41 -1.83
C ALA A 55 10.55 2.16 -2.79
N PRO A 56 10.76 3.01 -3.81
CA PRO A 56 11.88 2.90 -4.74
C PRO A 56 13.24 2.90 -4.02
N ILE A 57 14.15 2.03 -4.47
CA ILE A 57 15.54 1.96 -3.95
C ILE A 57 16.58 2.17 -5.06
N GLU A 58 16.12 2.64 -6.22
CA GLU A 58 16.93 2.82 -7.42
C GLU A 58 16.58 4.17 -8.06
N ASN A 59 17.57 4.79 -8.70
CA ASN A 59 17.43 6.04 -9.45
C ASN A 59 17.59 5.78 -10.95
N VAL A 60 16.57 5.15 -11.53
CA VAL A 60 16.49 4.81 -12.96
C VAL A 60 15.12 5.21 -13.49
N ASN A 61 15.08 5.70 -14.73
CA ASN A 61 13.83 5.97 -15.44
C ASN A 61 13.42 4.77 -16.30
N THR A 62 12.14 4.41 -16.30
CA THR A 62 11.61 3.32 -17.13
C THR A 62 10.18 3.60 -17.56
N GLY A 63 9.85 3.17 -18.78
CA GLY A 63 8.47 3.12 -19.25
C GLY A 63 7.71 1.88 -18.78
N LEU A 64 8.41 0.84 -18.28
CA LEU A 64 7.78 -0.39 -17.81
C LEU A 64 7.00 -0.16 -16.52
N ARG A 65 5.84 -0.81 -16.40
CA ARG A 65 4.89 -0.59 -15.29
C ARG A 65 4.37 -1.88 -14.68
N ARG A 66 4.09 -1.83 -13.38
CA ARG A 66 3.44 -2.88 -12.59
C ARG A 66 2.02 -2.46 -12.27
N LYS A 67 1.04 -3.31 -12.50
CA LYS A 67 -0.31 -3.15 -11.93
C LYS A 67 -0.43 -4.05 -10.71
N PHE A 68 -0.77 -3.44 -9.57
CA PHE A 68 -1.13 -4.16 -8.37
C PHE A 68 -2.66 -4.30 -8.26
N THR A 69 -3.12 -5.52 -8.05
CA THR A 69 -4.54 -5.84 -7.86
C THR A 69 -4.72 -6.51 -6.51
N ILE A 70 -5.58 -5.92 -5.67
CA ILE A 70 -5.87 -6.40 -4.32
C ILE A 70 -7.24 -7.08 -4.33
N SER A 71 -7.30 -8.30 -3.78
CA SER A 71 -8.55 -9.03 -3.55
C SER A 71 -8.49 -9.69 -2.17
N GLY A 72 -9.27 -9.14 -1.23
CA GLY A 72 -9.20 -9.53 0.18
C GLY A 72 -7.79 -9.35 0.75
N GLY A 73 -7.24 -10.41 1.33
CA GLY A 73 -5.87 -10.45 1.87
C GLY A 73 -4.77 -10.75 0.85
N THR A 74 -5.10 -10.81 -0.45
CA THR A 74 -4.13 -11.14 -1.51
C THR A 74 -3.87 -9.94 -2.40
N ILE A 75 -2.61 -9.75 -2.77
CA ILE A 75 -2.16 -8.76 -3.74
C ILE A 75 -1.34 -9.43 -4.83
N THR A 76 -1.73 -9.18 -6.07
CA THR A 76 -1.08 -9.67 -7.28
C THR A 76 -0.44 -8.51 -8.02
N CYS A 77 0.73 -8.74 -8.60
CA CYS A 77 1.42 -7.80 -9.48
C CYS A 77 1.52 -8.44 -10.87
N THR A 78 1.09 -7.69 -11.89
CA THR A 78 1.22 -8.08 -13.30
C THR A 78 1.81 -6.93 -14.12
N ALA A 79 2.27 -7.23 -15.33
CA ALA A 79 2.66 -6.21 -16.28
C ALA A 79 1.47 -5.29 -16.62
N ALA A 80 1.75 -4.00 -16.76
CA ALA A 80 0.82 -2.97 -17.20
C ALA A 80 1.34 -2.30 -18.48
N SER A 81 0.46 -1.65 -19.24
CA SER A 81 0.88 -0.83 -20.39
C SER A 81 1.82 0.28 -19.94
N THR A 82 2.81 0.66 -20.77
CA THR A 82 3.77 1.73 -20.45
C THR A 82 3.11 3.11 -20.26
N THR A 83 1.88 3.25 -20.75
CA THR A 83 1.05 4.46 -20.68
C THR A 83 -0.03 4.43 -19.59
N GLN A 84 -0.03 3.41 -18.72
CA GLN A 84 -1.04 3.25 -17.67
C GLN A 84 -0.61 3.99 -16.38
N PHE A 85 -1.22 5.15 -16.08
CA PHE A 85 -0.86 6.01 -14.93
C PHE A 85 -1.94 6.06 -13.85
N GLU A 86 -2.76 5.02 -13.75
CA GLU A 86 -3.88 4.96 -12.83
C GLU A 86 -3.49 4.41 -11.45
N THR A 87 -4.42 4.49 -10.50
CA THR A 87 -4.29 3.91 -9.16
C THR A 87 -3.76 2.48 -9.19
N ASN A 88 -2.86 2.19 -8.24
CA ASN A 88 -2.15 0.93 -8.11
C ASN A 88 -1.24 0.57 -9.30
N THR A 89 -0.79 1.55 -10.07
CA THR A 89 0.15 1.33 -11.18
C THR A 89 1.46 2.04 -10.87
N GLU A 90 2.53 1.26 -10.75
CA GLU A 90 3.84 1.74 -10.31
C GLU A 90 4.90 1.56 -11.42
N PRO A 91 5.95 2.39 -11.46
CA PRO A 91 7.10 2.12 -12.33
C PRO A 91 7.78 0.80 -11.93
N ALA A 92 8.20 0.02 -12.92
CA ALA A 92 8.87 -1.26 -12.72
C ALA A 92 10.38 -1.07 -12.42
N ILE A 93 10.69 -0.36 -11.34
CA ILE A 93 12.05 -0.13 -10.83
C ILE A 93 12.33 -1.03 -9.62
N ALA A 94 13.60 -1.18 -9.21
CA ALA A 94 13.90 -1.87 -7.96
C ALA A 94 13.27 -1.13 -6.78
N ALA A 95 12.57 -1.86 -5.93
CA ALA A 95 11.84 -1.29 -4.81
C ALA A 95 11.66 -2.29 -3.66
N VAL A 96 11.37 -1.76 -2.48
CA VAL A 96 10.74 -2.52 -1.39
C VAL A 96 9.25 -2.23 -1.43
N ILE A 97 8.45 -3.28 -1.56
CA ILE A 97 6.99 -3.19 -1.40
C ILE A 97 6.69 -3.43 0.07
N VAL A 98 6.03 -2.46 0.70
CA VAL A 98 5.55 -2.55 2.08
C VAL A 98 4.06 -2.84 2.06
N PHE A 99 3.65 -3.96 2.63
CA PHE A 99 2.25 -4.35 2.73
C PHE A 99 1.75 -4.01 4.13
N TYR A 100 0.56 -3.43 4.22
CA TYR A 100 -0.02 -3.03 5.49
C TYR A 100 -1.53 -3.18 5.46
N GLN A 101 -2.13 -3.28 6.64
CA GLN A 101 -3.57 -3.23 6.81
C GLN A 101 -3.98 -1.94 7.52
N GLU A 102 -5.17 -1.47 7.17
CA GLU A 102 -5.85 -0.37 7.85
C GLU A 102 -7.34 -0.66 7.95
N LYS A 103 -8.03 -0.02 8.90
CA LYS A 103 -9.48 -0.19 9.03
C LYS A 103 -10.16 0.27 7.74
N ALA A 104 -11.12 -0.53 7.24
CA ALA A 104 -11.90 -0.24 6.03
C ALA A 104 -12.50 1.17 6.08
#